data_AF-A0A974RWF7-F1
#
_entry.id   AF-A0A974RWF7-F1
#
_cell.length_a   1.000
_cell.length_b   1.000
_cell.length_c   1.000
_cell.angle_alpha   90.00
_cell.angle_beta   90.00
_cell.angle_gamma   90.00
#
_symmetry.space_group_name_H-M   'P 1'
#
loop_
_entity.id
_entity.type
_entity.pdbx_description
1 polymer ?
#
loop_
_entity_poly.entity_id
_entity_poly.type
_entity_poly.pdbx_seq_one_letter_code
_entity_poly.pdbx_strand_id
1 'polypeptide(L)'
;MLTILSIIIALGIVLGLKDFLRPHNKKYSRKNKWNPPVREQSNQRSSSYLDISDPRDQLKIVSDEKIAFSAQKIMGRQEYRVFNVIEKGVIKEFKYYRVFAQVSLGEILSSETRYAYRCINTKRVDILIIDGAGNPILAVEYQGEGHYQSSAALRDAIKRSFT
;
A
#
# COMPACT_ATOMS: atom_id res chain seq x y z
N MET A 1 -19.91 4.32 -30.55
CA MET A 1 -18.55 4.36 -29.98
C MET A 1 -18.58 4.25 -28.44
N LEU A 2 -19.16 3.16 -27.91
CA LEU A 2 -19.33 2.95 -26.45
C LEU A 2 -18.97 1.52 -26.00
N THR A 3 -18.34 0.72 -26.86
CA THR A 3 -18.16 -0.72 -26.61
C THR A 3 -16.71 -1.11 -26.30
N ILE A 4 -15.72 -0.31 -26.71
CA ILE A 4 -14.30 -0.65 -26.49
C ILE A 4 -13.86 -0.30 -25.06
N LEU A 5 -14.39 0.77 -24.46
CA LEU A 5 -14.04 1.19 -23.10
C LEU A 5 -14.60 0.24 -22.02
N SER A 6 -15.84 -0.25 -22.23
CA SER A 6 -16.50 -1.23 -21.37
C SER A 6 -15.84 -2.61 -21.46
N ILE A 7 -15.30 -2.97 -22.63
CA ILE A 7 -14.50 -4.20 -22.80
C ILE A 7 -13.13 -4.09 -22.12
N ILE A 8 -12.47 -2.93 -22.12
CA ILE A 8 -11.19 -2.74 -21.39
C ILE A 8 -11.40 -2.79 -19.88
N ILE A 9 -12.51 -2.22 -19.38
CA ILE A 9 -12.87 -2.28 -17.94
C ILE A 9 -13.28 -3.72 -17.56
N ALA A 10 -14.09 -4.40 -18.37
CA ALA A 10 -14.50 -5.79 -18.11
C ALA A 10 -13.36 -6.81 -18.28
N LEU A 11 -12.46 -6.65 -19.26
CA LEU A 11 -11.25 -7.47 -19.40
C LEU A 11 -10.24 -7.16 -18.29
N GLY A 12 -10.13 -5.91 -17.82
CA GLY A 12 -9.34 -5.58 -16.63
C GLY A 12 -9.88 -6.27 -15.36
N ILE A 13 -11.21 -6.43 -15.25
CA ILE A 13 -11.87 -7.10 -14.12
C ILE A 13 -11.77 -8.64 -14.21
N VAL A 14 -11.82 -9.24 -15.41
CA VAL A 14 -11.79 -10.71 -15.60
C VAL A 14 -10.38 -11.27 -15.85
N LEU A 15 -9.50 -10.53 -16.52
CA LEU A 15 -8.08 -10.92 -16.71
C LEU A 15 -7.19 -10.45 -15.55
N GLY A 16 -7.58 -9.39 -14.84
CA GLY A 16 -6.83 -8.86 -13.69
C GLY A 16 -6.75 -9.77 -12.47
N LEU A 17 -7.47 -10.90 -12.46
CA LEU A 17 -7.32 -11.97 -11.46
C LEU A 17 -6.60 -13.20 -12.00
N LYS A 18 -6.68 -13.51 -13.31
CA LYS A 18 -6.03 -14.72 -13.86
C LYS A 18 -4.61 -14.48 -14.40
N ASP A 19 -4.31 -13.29 -14.90
CA ASP A 19 -2.95 -12.92 -15.32
C ASP A 19 -2.12 -12.35 -14.16
N PHE A 20 -2.77 -11.86 -13.11
CA PHE A 20 -2.15 -11.45 -11.83
C PHE A 20 -1.70 -12.66 -10.99
N LEU A 21 -2.41 -13.79 -11.12
CA LEU A 21 -2.08 -15.07 -10.46
C LEU A 21 -1.20 -16.02 -11.32
N ARG A 22 -0.63 -15.56 -12.45
CA ARG A 22 0.28 -16.38 -13.26
C ARG A 22 1.73 -16.21 -12.79
N PRO A 23 2.38 -17.25 -12.23
CA PRO A 23 3.76 -17.14 -11.80
C PRO A 23 4.68 -17.00 -13.03
N HIS A 24 5.22 -15.80 -13.24
CA HIS A 24 6.29 -15.63 -14.22
C HIS A 24 7.61 -16.10 -13.60
N ASN A 25 7.99 -17.32 -13.97
CA ASN A 25 9.11 -18.06 -13.41
C ASN A 25 10.46 -17.48 -13.92
N LYS A 26 10.90 -16.35 -13.36
CA LYS A 26 12.28 -15.86 -13.56
C LYS A 26 13.17 -16.34 -12.42
N LYS A 27 14.06 -17.28 -12.74
CA LYS A 27 15.15 -17.74 -11.89
C LYS A 27 16.05 -16.57 -11.52
N TYR A 28 15.85 -15.98 -10.35
CA TYR A 28 16.81 -15.04 -9.77
C TYR A 28 18.00 -15.81 -9.19
N SER A 29 19.18 -15.48 -9.72
CA SER A 29 20.47 -16.03 -9.29
C SER A 29 20.74 -15.67 -7.83
N ARG A 30 20.92 -16.69 -6.99
CA ARG A 30 21.34 -16.54 -5.58
C ARG A 30 22.82 -16.19 -5.53
N LYS A 31 23.14 -14.94 -5.24
CA LYS A 31 24.37 -14.57 -4.53
C LYS A 31 24.18 -13.22 -3.86
N ASN A 32 24.01 -13.24 -2.55
CA ASN A 32 24.71 -12.38 -1.58
C ASN A 32 24.37 -12.87 -0.17
N LYS A 33 25.36 -13.45 0.52
CA LYS A 33 25.30 -13.74 1.95
C LYS A 33 25.36 -12.40 2.70
N TRP A 34 24.28 -12.03 3.36
CA TRP A 34 24.25 -10.87 4.25
C TRP A 34 24.71 -11.31 5.65
N ASN A 35 25.78 -10.72 6.16
CA ASN A 35 26.19 -10.85 7.55
C ASN A 35 25.56 -9.68 8.35
N PRO A 36 24.82 -9.95 9.44
CA PRO A 36 24.34 -8.89 10.32
C PRO A 36 25.52 -8.25 11.07
N PRO A 37 25.49 -6.93 11.33
CA PRO A 37 26.49 -6.29 12.19
C PRO A 37 26.32 -6.81 13.62
N VAL A 38 27.45 -7.19 14.22
CA VAL A 38 27.55 -7.58 15.64
C VAL A 38 27.09 -6.39 16.49
N ARG A 39 26.09 -6.64 17.34
CA ARG A 39 25.51 -5.63 18.21
C ARG A 39 26.44 -5.42 19.41
N GLU A 40 27.34 -4.46 19.30
CA GLU A 40 28.12 -3.98 20.46
C GLU A 40 27.17 -3.37 21.49
N GLN A 41 27.11 -4.01 22.65
CA GLN A 41 26.43 -3.49 23.84
C GLN A 41 27.22 -2.31 24.40
N SER A 42 26.98 -1.09 23.90
CA SER A 42 27.45 0.13 24.55
C SER A 42 26.47 0.51 25.67
N ASN A 43 26.81 0.07 26.88
CA ASN A 43 26.19 0.49 28.13
C ASN A 43 26.78 1.85 28.54
N GLN A 44 26.06 2.96 28.30
CA GLN A 44 26.32 4.28 28.91
C GLN A 44 25.06 5.17 28.79
N ARG A 45 24.78 5.94 29.86
CA ARG A 45 23.49 6.56 30.22
C ARG A 45 23.09 7.78 29.38
N SER A 46 21.77 8.04 29.44
CA SER A 46 21.02 9.29 29.18
C SER A 46 20.97 9.83 27.75
N SER A 47 19.83 9.60 27.10
CA SER A 47 19.12 10.67 26.40
C SER A 47 17.63 10.39 26.43
N SER A 48 16.87 11.44 26.74
CA SER A 48 15.42 11.57 26.73
C SER A 48 14.85 11.43 25.30
N TYR A 49 15.12 10.32 24.63
CA TYR A 49 14.48 10.01 23.35
C TYR A 49 13.14 9.35 23.64
N LEU A 50 12.07 10.03 23.23
CA LEU A 50 10.72 9.49 23.25
C LEU A 50 10.67 8.23 22.38
N ASP A 51 10.23 7.11 22.94
CA ASP A 51 10.04 5.87 22.20
C ASP A 51 8.72 5.92 21.43
N ILE A 52 8.80 6.07 20.11
CA ILE A 52 7.61 6.12 19.24
C ILE A 52 6.81 4.80 19.23
N SER A 53 7.31 3.72 19.82
CA SER A 53 6.57 2.48 20.00
C SER A 53 5.81 2.40 21.33
N ASP A 54 6.10 3.29 22.30
CA ASP A 54 5.36 3.41 23.56
C ASP A 54 4.19 4.40 23.40
N PRO A 55 2.93 3.97 23.62
CA PRO A 55 1.77 4.86 23.57
C PRO A 55 1.88 6.10 24.47
N ARG A 56 2.58 6.02 25.60
CA ARG A 56 2.74 7.18 26.51
C ARG A 56 3.62 8.25 25.90
N ASP A 57 4.70 7.84 25.24
CA ASP A 57 5.60 8.75 24.56
C ASP A 57 4.99 9.29 23.26
N GLN A 58 4.21 8.48 22.54
CA GLN A 58 3.39 8.97 21.43
C GLN A 58 2.43 10.08 21.88
N LEU A 59 1.73 9.90 23.00
CA LEU A 59 0.82 10.90 23.55
C LEU A 59 1.55 12.23 23.84
N LYS A 60 2.73 12.16 24.46
CA LYS A 60 3.56 13.35 24.71
C LYS A 60 3.91 14.08 23.42
N ILE A 61 4.24 13.35 22.36
CA ILE A 61 4.56 13.94 21.05
C ILE A 61 3.32 14.62 20.45
N VAL A 62 2.18 13.92 20.36
CA VAL A 62 0.99 14.47 19.67
C VAL A 62 0.31 15.59 20.45
N SER A 63 0.54 15.67 21.76
CA SER A 63 0.00 16.74 22.62
C SER A 63 0.97 17.89 22.86
N ASP A 64 2.19 17.87 22.29
CA ASP A 64 3.12 18.99 22.39
C ASP A 64 2.56 20.21 21.67
N GLU A 65 2.33 21.31 22.40
CA GLU A 65 1.78 22.57 21.89
C GLU A 65 2.66 23.20 20.79
N LYS A 66 3.95 22.83 20.71
CA LYS A 66 4.86 23.31 19.66
C LYS A 66 4.66 22.57 18.32
N ILE A 67 3.94 21.45 18.31
CA ILE A 67 3.69 20.65 17.12
C ILE A 67 2.33 21.02 16.53
N ALA A 68 2.36 21.64 15.36
CA ALA A 68 1.15 21.99 14.62
C ALA A 68 0.79 20.89 13.60
N PHE A 69 -0.42 20.36 13.71
CA PHE A 69 -1.01 19.49 12.71
C PHE A 69 -1.87 20.32 11.75
N SER A 70 -1.75 20.05 10.45
CA SER A 70 -2.57 20.66 9.42
C SER A 70 -3.18 19.59 8.52
N ALA A 71 -4.37 19.88 8.00
CA ALA A 71 -5.00 19.02 7.01
C ALA A 71 -4.18 19.02 5.71
N GLN A 72 -4.03 17.85 5.12
CA GLN A 72 -3.38 17.67 3.82
C GLN A 72 -4.27 16.87 2.88
N LYS A 73 -4.05 17.03 1.56
CA LYS A 73 -4.76 16.22 0.56
C LYS A 73 -4.32 14.77 0.67
N ILE A 74 -5.28 13.85 0.67
CA ILE A 74 -5.01 12.40 0.71
C ILE A 74 -4.29 11.91 -0.56
N MET A 75 -4.48 12.58 -1.69
CA MET A 75 -3.92 12.21 -2.99
C MET A 75 -3.41 13.43 -3.75
N GLY A 76 -2.42 13.22 -4.61
CA GLY A 76 -1.96 14.22 -5.57
C GLY A 76 -3.03 14.55 -6.62
N ARG A 77 -2.88 15.67 -7.35
CA ARG A 77 -3.88 16.10 -8.36
C ARG A 77 -4.13 15.04 -9.44
N GLN A 78 -3.08 14.37 -9.90
CA GLN A 78 -3.17 13.39 -10.97
C GLN A 78 -3.75 12.06 -10.47
N GLU A 79 -3.28 11.57 -9.33
CA GLU A 79 -3.82 10.42 -8.62
C GLU A 79 -5.32 10.61 -8.32
N TYR A 80 -5.71 11.78 -7.80
CA TYR A 80 -7.11 12.11 -7.54
C TYR A 80 -7.96 12.11 -8.81
N ARG A 81 -7.41 12.49 -9.97
CA ARG A 81 -8.13 12.40 -11.25
C ARG A 81 -8.41 10.93 -11.61
N VAL A 82 -7.45 10.04 -11.41
CA VAL A 82 -7.63 8.59 -11.64
C VAL A 82 -8.68 8.04 -10.68
N PHE A 83 -8.59 8.38 -9.39
CA PHE A 83 -9.60 8.01 -8.40
C PHE A 83 -11.02 8.41 -8.82
N ASN A 84 -11.23 9.66 -9.24
CA ASN A 84 -12.54 10.13 -9.67
C ASN A 84 -13.12 9.37 -10.87
N VAL A 85 -12.27 8.97 -11.82
CA VAL A 85 -12.71 8.21 -12.99
C VAL A 85 -13.17 6.82 -12.56
N ILE A 86 -12.39 6.17 -11.71
CA ILE A 86 -12.69 4.83 -11.19
C ILE A 86 -13.96 4.88 -10.34
N GLU A 87 -14.05 5.79 -9.38
CA GLU A 87 -15.20 5.93 -8.49
C GLU A 87 -16.50 6.14 -9.27
N LYS A 88 -16.52 7.06 -10.22
CA LYS A 88 -17.70 7.31 -11.07
C LYS A 88 -18.08 6.08 -11.90
N GLY A 89 -17.10 5.36 -12.43
CA GLY A 89 -17.34 4.12 -13.17
C GLY A 89 -17.94 3.04 -12.27
N VAL A 90 -17.37 2.83 -11.09
CA VAL A 90 -17.83 1.83 -10.13
C VAL A 90 -19.24 2.13 -9.63
N ILE A 91 -19.52 3.36 -9.22
CA ILE A 91 -20.85 3.75 -8.71
C ILE A 91 -21.92 3.62 -9.81
N LYS A 92 -21.58 3.93 -11.06
CA LYS A 92 -22.51 3.86 -12.19
C LYS A 92 -22.89 2.42 -12.56
N GLU A 93 -21.93 1.51 -12.56
CA GLU A 93 -22.12 0.13 -13.05
C GLU A 93 -22.39 -0.88 -11.92
N PHE A 94 -21.96 -0.59 -10.68
CA PHE A 94 -21.98 -1.53 -9.55
C PHE A 94 -22.53 -0.88 -8.27
N LYS A 95 -23.87 -0.86 -8.11
CA LYS A 95 -24.60 -0.18 -7.04
C LYS A 95 -24.11 -0.45 -5.60
N TYR A 96 -23.64 -1.67 -5.33
CA TYR A 96 -23.24 -2.10 -3.99
C TYR A 96 -21.73 -2.01 -3.74
N TYR A 97 -20.94 -1.68 -4.75
CA TYR A 97 -19.50 -1.60 -4.62
C TYR A 97 -19.10 -0.26 -3.99
N ARG A 98 -17.90 -0.22 -3.41
CA ARG A 98 -17.32 0.99 -2.82
C ARG A 98 -15.87 1.13 -3.24
N VAL A 99 -15.40 2.38 -3.31
CA VAL A 99 -14.03 2.72 -3.65
C VAL A 99 -13.39 3.45 -2.47
N PHE A 100 -12.20 3.03 -2.08
CA PHE A 100 -11.42 3.60 -0.99
C PHE A 100 -10.08 4.09 -1.53
N ALA A 101 -9.57 5.17 -0.96
CA ALA A 101 -8.27 5.70 -1.29
C ALA A 101 -7.26 5.34 -0.21
N GLN A 102 -6.01 5.10 -0.62
CA GLN A 102 -4.86 4.94 0.26
C GLN A 102 -5.16 3.91 1.36
N VAL A 103 -5.46 2.65 1.03
CA VAL A 103 -5.82 1.62 2.04
C VAL A 103 -4.56 0.88 2.49
N SER A 104 -4.34 0.73 3.81
CA SER A 104 -3.25 -0.13 4.30
C SER A 104 -3.48 -1.57 3.88
N LEU A 105 -2.44 -2.24 3.37
CA LEU A 105 -2.55 -3.65 3.00
C LEU A 105 -2.84 -4.55 4.20
N GLY A 106 -2.52 -4.13 5.43
CA GLY A 106 -2.87 -4.89 6.64
C GLY A 106 -4.38 -4.99 6.90
N GLU A 107 -5.19 -4.10 6.31
CA GLU A 107 -6.65 -4.14 6.44
C GLU A 107 -7.30 -5.21 5.55
N ILE A 108 -6.59 -5.64 4.49
CA ILE A 108 -7.11 -6.58 3.49
C ILE A 108 -6.28 -7.86 3.36
N LEU A 109 -5.09 -7.89 3.98
CA LEU A 109 -4.21 -9.06 4.05
C LEU A 109 -3.86 -9.35 5.50
N SER A 110 -3.96 -10.61 5.88
CA SER A 110 -3.55 -11.10 7.20
C SER A 110 -2.40 -12.09 7.07
N SER A 111 -1.65 -12.27 8.16
CA SER A 111 -0.63 -13.30 8.26
C SER A 111 -0.49 -13.74 9.72
N GLU A 112 -0.40 -15.05 9.94
CA GLU A 112 -0.07 -15.62 11.26
C GLU A 112 1.34 -15.21 11.71
N THR A 113 2.23 -14.89 10.77
CA THR A 113 3.58 -14.43 11.08
C THR A 113 3.57 -12.93 11.39
N ARG A 114 3.67 -12.60 12.68
CA ARG A 114 3.62 -11.20 13.18
C ARG A 114 4.59 -10.25 12.48
N TYR A 115 5.80 -10.70 12.16
CA TYR A 115 6.78 -9.86 11.45
C TYR A 115 6.35 -9.59 10.00
N ALA A 116 5.85 -10.61 9.29
CA ALA A 116 5.35 -10.46 7.93
C ALA A 116 4.12 -9.54 7.88
N TYR A 117 3.20 -9.69 8.85
CA TYR A 117 2.06 -8.78 9.00
C TYR A 117 2.50 -7.32 9.23
N ARG A 118 3.49 -7.09 10.11
CA ARG A 118 4.05 -5.73 10.31
C ARG A 118 4.65 -5.17 9.03
N CYS A 119 5.39 -5.96 8.25
CA CYS A 119 5.96 -5.51 6.99
C CYS A 119 4.87 -5.08 6.00
N ILE A 120 3.82 -5.88 5.84
CA ILE A 120 2.76 -5.59 4.87
C ILE A 120 1.84 -4.45 5.34
N ASN A 121 1.55 -4.33 6.64
CA ASN A 121 0.72 -3.26 7.21
C ASN A 121 1.33 -1.86 7.03
N THR A 122 2.63 -1.75 6.76
CA THR A 122 3.26 -0.46 6.42
C THR A 122 3.09 -0.06 4.95
N LYS A 123 2.50 -0.93 4.12
CA LYS A 123 2.25 -0.68 2.70
C LYS A 123 0.80 -0.27 2.51
N ARG A 124 0.55 0.56 1.50
CA ARG A 124 -0.78 1.00 1.11
C ARG A 124 -1.02 0.74 -0.37
N VAL A 125 -2.28 0.49 -0.70
CA VAL A 125 -2.85 0.50 -2.04
C VAL A 125 -3.43 1.89 -2.29
N ASP A 126 -3.14 2.49 -3.43
CA ASP A 126 -3.62 3.84 -3.74
C ASP A 126 -5.14 3.89 -3.88
N ILE A 127 -5.74 2.89 -4.54
CA ILE A 127 -7.19 2.80 -4.73
C ILE A 127 -7.65 1.34 -4.57
N LEU A 128 -8.60 1.09 -3.67
CA LEU A 128 -9.19 -0.23 -3.43
C LEU A 128 -10.68 -0.20 -3.78
N ILE A 129 -11.15 -1.23 -4.48
CA ILE A 129 -12.57 -1.47 -4.75
C ILE A 129 -13.00 -2.69 -3.95
N ILE A 130 -14.12 -2.57 -3.25
CA ILE A 130 -14.78 -3.68 -2.53
C ILE A 130 -16.17 -3.96 -3.10
N ASP A 131 -16.66 -5.17 -2.89
CA ASP A 131 -18.05 -5.54 -3.16
C ASP A 131 -19.01 -5.07 -2.05
N GLY A 132 -20.30 -5.38 -2.20
CA GLY A 132 -21.32 -5.05 -1.21
C GLY A 132 -21.25 -5.82 0.11
N ALA A 133 -20.42 -6.87 0.19
CA ALA A 133 -20.19 -7.66 1.39
C ALA A 133 -18.92 -7.21 2.14
N GLY A 134 -18.15 -6.27 1.60
CA GLY A 134 -16.91 -5.80 2.22
C GLY A 134 -15.65 -6.46 1.69
N ASN A 135 -15.72 -7.36 0.71
CA ASN A 135 -14.56 -8.09 0.25
C ASN A 135 -13.72 -7.25 -0.73
N PRO A 136 -12.39 -7.27 -0.64
CA PRO A 136 -11.52 -6.63 -1.63
C PRO A 136 -11.64 -7.32 -2.99
N ILE A 137 -11.94 -6.55 -4.03
CA ILE A 137 -12.12 -7.06 -5.40
C ILE A 137 -10.99 -6.61 -6.32
N LEU A 138 -10.56 -5.35 -6.20
CA LEU A 138 -9.52 -4.80 -7.08
C LEU A 138 -8.70 -3.73 -6.36
N ALA A 139 -7.38 -3.88 -6.43
CA ALA A 139 -6.40 -2.87 -6.04
C ALA A 139 -5.84 -2.18 -7.30
N VAL A 140 -5.77 -0.86 -7.27
CA VAL A 140 -5.19 -0.04 -8.35
C VAL A 140 -4.10 0.83 -7.75
N GLU A 141 -2.92 0.79 -8.39
CA GLU A 141 -1.72 1.53 -8.02
C GLU A 141 -1.49 2.64 -9.04
N TYR A 142 -1.44 3.88 -8.58
CA TYR A 142 -1.19 5.03 -9.45
C TYR A 142 0.31 5.21 -9.68
N GLN A 143 0.75 5.01 -10.92
CA GLN A 143 2.13 5.24 -11.33
C GLN A 143 2.24 6.64 -11.94
N GLY A 144 2.65 7.62 -11.15
CA GLY A 144 2.96 8.98 -11.64
C GLY A 144 4.34 9.10 -12.27
N GLU A 145 4.56 10.14 -13.09
CA GLU A 145 5.84 10.37 -13.79
C GLU A 145 7.03 10.74 -12.86
N GLY A 146 6.80 10.91 -11.56
CA GLY A 146 7.77 11.50 -10.63
C GLY A 146 8.81 10.56 -9.99
N HIS A 147 8.76 9.24 -10.15
CA HIS A 147 9.49 8.36 -9.21
C HIS A 147 10.11 7.08 -9.78
N TYR A 148 11.11 7.22 -10.67
CA TYR A 148 12.20 6.25 -10.76
C TYR A 148 13.32 6.64 -9.78
N GLN A 149 13.08 6.46 -8.48
CA GLN A 149 14.16 6.49 -7.49
C GLN A 149 14.30 5.11 -6.83
N SER A 150 15.56 4.71 -6.66
CA SER A 150 16.15 3.41 -6.31
C SER A 150 15.47 2.51 -5.25
N SER A 151 14.46 2.99 -4.52
CA SER A 151 13.64 2.21 -3.57
C SER A 151 12.27 1.79 -4.11
N ALA A 152 11.84 2.32 -5.27
CA ALA A 152 10.58 1.96 -5.92
C ALA A 152 10.55 0.47 -6.30
N ALA A 153 11.62 -0.02 -6.93
CA ALA A 153 11.73 -1.44 -7.32
C ALA A 153 11.58 -2.41 -6.14
N LEU A 154 12.09 -2.05 -4.95
CA LEU A 154 12.05 -2.87 -3.76
C LEU A 154 10.68 -2.80 -3.06
N ARG A 155 10.02 -1.63 -3.05
CA ARG A 155 8.62 -1.50 -2.61
C ARG A 155 7.69 -2.30 -3.54
N ASP A 156 7.87 -2.18 -4.84
CA ASP A 156 7.11 -2.93 -5.83
C ASP A 156 7.39 -4.43 -5.74
N ALA A 157 8.63 -4.84 -5.45
CA ALA A 157 8.96 -6.25 -5.23
C ALA A 157 8.26 -6.82 -3.98
N ILE A 158 8.20 -6.05 -2.88
CA ILE A 158 7.44 -6.45 -1.70
C ILE A 158 5.95 -6.51 -2.01
N LYS A 159 5.38 -5.55 -2.74
CA LYS A 159 3.97 -5.62 -3.15
C LYS A 159 3.70 -6.84 -4.04
N ARG A 160 4.61 -7.12 -4.99
CA ARG A 160 4.57 -8.28 -5.89
C ARG A 160 4.72 -9.64 -5.21
N SER A 161 5.29 -9.73 -4.01
CA SER A 161 5.40 -11.02 -3.31
C SER A 161 4.09 -11.48 -2.66
N PHE A 162 3.08 -10.61 -2.61
CA PHE A 162 1.74 -10.90 -2.04
C PHE A 162 0.62 -10.71 -3.08
N THR A 163 1.02 -10.56 -4.35
CA THR A 163 0.22 -10.44 -5.57
C THR A 163 0.23 -11.79 -6.27
#